data_AF-A0A3M8C3E3-F1
#
_entry.id   AF-A0A3M8C3E3-F1
#
_cell.length_a   1.000
_cell.length_b   1.000
_cell.length_c   1.000
_cell.angle_alpha   90.00
_cell.angle_beta   90.00
_cell.angle_gamma   90.00
#
_symmetry.space_group_name_H-M   'P 1'
#
loop_
_entity.id
_entity.type
_entity.pdbx_description
1 polymer ?
#
loop_
_entity_poly.entity_id
_entity_poly.type
_entity_poly.pdbx_seq_one_letter_code
_entity_poly.pdbx_strand_id
1 'polypeptide(L)' 'MGEKRKPIVFNTEDLLEKEMHEYAKSINFSGWAKGKLMPAALSRLAQRGIDIEPYKNRRYGS' A
#
# COMPACT_ATOMS: atom_id res chain seq x y z
N MET A 1 9.79 -6.34 19.20
CA MET A 1 10.51 -5.14 18.70
C MET A 1 10.56 -5.24 17.18
N GLY A 2 9.90 -4.34 16.47
CA GLY A 2 9.94 -4.33 15.01
C GLY A 2 11.20 -3.61 14.55
N GLU A 3 12.08 -4.30 13.82
CA GLU A 3 13.20 -3.63 13.15
C GLU A 3 12.65 -2.49 12.29
N LYS A 4 13.15 -1.27 12.51
CA LYS A 4 12.82 -0.13 11.65
C LYS A 4 13.34 -0.47 10.26
N ARG A 5 12.43 -0.76 9.34
CA ARG A 5 12.78 -0.99 7.93
C ARG A 5 13.50 0.25 7.41
N LYS A 6 14.75 0.08 6.95
CA LYS A 6 15.45 1.15 6.24
C LYS A 6 14.67 1.44 4.94
N PRO A 7 14.49 2.72 4.57
CA PRO A 7 13.91 3.04 3.29
C PRO A 7 14.77 2.45 2.17
N ILE A 8 14.15 1.84 1.17
CA ILE A 8 14.83 1.45 -0.06
C ILE A 8 15.08 2.73 -0.84
N VAL A 9 16.34 3.00 -1.18
CA VAL A 9 16.76 4.20 -1.90
C VAL A 9 17.27 3.75 -3.27
N PHE A 10 16.79 4.39 -4.34
CA PHE A 10 17.31 4.20 -5.69
C PHE A 10 18.54 5.08 -5.89
N ASN A 11 19.59 4.52 -6.49
CA ASN A 11 20.72 5.27 -7.00
C ASN A 11 20.35 5.94 -8.33
N THR A 12 20.04 7.23 -8.30
CA THR A 12 19.63 7.97 -9.51
C THR A 12 20.78 8.30 -10.47
N GLU A 13 22.03 8.00 -10.11
CA GLU A 13 23.18 8.12 -11.00
C GLU A 13 23.30 6.93 -11.96
N ASP A 14 22.73 5.78 -11.59
CA ASP A 14 22.58 4.64 -12.47
C ASP A 14 21.33 4.82 -13.36
N LEU A 15 21.49 4.66 -14.67
CA LEU A 15 20.42 4.89 -15.65
C LEU A 15 19.24 3.93 -15.46
N LEU A 16 19.51 2.67 -15.14
CA LEU A 16 18.47 1.67 -14.92
C LEU A 16 17.70 1.97 -13.63
N GLU A 17 18.42 2.24 -12.54
CA GLU A 17 17.76 2.56 -11.26
C GLU A 17 16.96 3.87 -11.34
N LYS A 18 17.41 4.85 -12.13
CA LYS A 18 16.65 6.08 -12.41
C LYS A 18 15.35 5.80 -13.17
N GLU A 19 15.39 4.98 -14.22
CA GLU A 19 14.18 4.58 -14.96
C GLU A 19 13.20 3.82 -14.06
N MET A 20 13.71 2.91 -13.24
CA MET A 20 12.89 2.17 -12.26
C MET A 20 12.31 3.10 -11.20
N HIS A 21 13.04 4.12 -10.76
CA HIS A 21 12.54 5.11 -9.81
C HIS A 21 11.38 5.93 -10.39
N GLU A 22 11.50 6.39 -11.64
CA GLU A 22 10.43 7.11 -12.34
C GLU A 22 9.20 6.21 -12.59
N TYR A 23 9.43 4.96 -12.98
CA TYR A 23 8.36 3.98 -13.09
C TYR A 23 7.67 3.75 -11.72
N ALA A 24 8.43 3.60 -10.64
CA ALA A 24 7.89 3.39 -9.30
C ALA A 24 7.02 4.58 -8.84
N LYS A 25 7.37 5.82 -9.19
CA LYS A 25 6.53 7.00 -8.92
C LYS A 25 5.17 6.94 -9.62
N SER A 26 5.11 6.32 -10.81
CA SER A 26 3.86 6.12 -11.53
C SER A 26 2.93 5.10 -10.87
N ILE A 27 3.47 4.24 -9.99
CA ILE A 27 2.68 3.21 -9.30
C ILE A 27 1.98 3.84 -8.10
N ASN A 28 0.66 4.05 -8.21
CA ASN A 28 -0.18 4.37 -7.07
C ASN A 28 -0.46 3.11 -6.22
N PHE A 29 0.55 2.62 -5.51
CA PHE A 29 0.43 1.42 -4.68
C PHE A 29 -0.68 1.58 -3.63
N SER A 30 -0.80 2.76 -3.03
CA SER A 30 -1.86 3.10 -2.08
C SER A 30 -3.26 2.96 -2.70
N GLY A 31 -3.44 3.46 -3.92
CA GLY A 31 -4.68 3.33 -4.68
C GLY A 31 -5.00 1.88 -5.05
N TRP A 32 -4.00 1.14 -5.53
CA TRP A 32 -4.14 -0.28 -5.85
C TRP A 32 -4.50 -1.11 -4.61
N ALA A 33 -3.80 -0.89 -3.49
CA ALA A 33 -4.04 -1.59 -2.23
C ALA A 33 -5.45 -1.29 -1.69
N LYS A 34 -5.90 -0.02 -1.75
CA LYS A 34 -7.28 0.36 -1.41
C LYS A 34 -8.31 -0.32 -2.32
N GLY A 35 -8.06 -0.40 -3.63
CA GLY A 35 -9.01 -0.96 -4.59
C GLY A 35 -9.09 -2.49 -4.58
N LYS A 36 -7.99 -3.18 -4.27
CA LYS A 36 -7.90 -4.65 -4.42
C LYS A 36 -7.64 -5.38 -3.11
N LEU A 37 -6.68 -4.90 -2.30
CA LEU A 37 -6.25 -5.60 -1.09
C LEU A 37 -7.20 -5.36 0.09
N MET A 38 -7.71 -4.14 0.25
CA MET A 38 -8.63 -3.79 1.33
C MET A 38 -9.94 -4.59 1.32
N PRO A 39 -10.66 -4.74 0.20
CA PRO A 39 -11.87 -5.57 0.17
C PRO A 39 -11.61 -7.03 0.55
N ALA A 40 -10.49 -7.60 0.09
CA ALA A 40 -10.09 -8.97 0.44
C ALA A 40 -9.77 -9.12 1.94
N ALA A 41 -9.08 -8.13 2.52
CA ALA A 41 -8.78 -8.12 3.95
C ALA A 41 -10.05 -7.97 4.80
N LEU A 42 -10.95 -7.05 4.43
CA LEU A 42 -12.24 -6.84 5.12
C LEU A 42 -13.13 -8.08 5.03
N SER A 43 -13.19 -8.74 3.87
CA SER A 43 -13.92 -10.01 3.71
C SER A 43 -13.41 -11.09 4.67
N ARG A 44 -12.09 -11.24 4.80
CA ARG A 44 -11.47 -12.18 5.76
C ARG A 44 -11.75 -11.82 7.22
N LEU A 45 -11.77 -10.53 7.56
CA LEU A 45 -12.11 -10.08 8.92
C LEU A 45 -13.58 -10.36 9.25
N ALA A 46 -14.49 -10.13 8.31
CA ALA A 46 -15.90 -10.46 8.45
C ALA A 46 -16.13 -11.96 8.67
N GLN A 47 -15.43 -12.82 7.92
CA GLN A 47 -15.47 -14.27 8.11
C GLN A 47 -15.01 -14.71 9.51
N ARG A 48 -14.19 -13.91 10.19
CA ARG A 48 -13.73 -14.15 11.56
C ARG A 48 -14.65 -13.56 12.62
N GLY A 49 -15.80 -13.00 12.23
CA GLY A 49 -16.76 -12.37 13.14
C GLY A 49 -16.29 -11.03 13.71
N ILE A 50 -15.31 -10.39 13.08
CA ILE A 50 -14.81 -9.07 13.50
C ILE A 50 -15.70 -7.99 12.88
N ASP A 51 -16.11 -7.00 13.68
CA ASP A 51 -16.85 -5.85 13.17
C ASP A 51 -16.01 -5.03 12.19
N ILE A 52 -16.49 -4.93 10.95
CA ILE A 52 -15.80 -4.26 9.85
C ILE A 52 -16.33 -2.85 9.58
N GLU A 53 -17.43 -2.42 10.21
CA GLU A 53 -18.03 -1.09 10.01
C GLU A 53 -17.05 0.07 10.25
N PRO A 54 -16.18 0.05 11.28
CA PRO A 54 -15.20 1.11 11.51
C PRO A 54 -14.19 1.27 10.37
N TYR A 55 -13.98 0.24 9.56
CA TYR A 55 -13.02 0.23 8.45
C TYR A 55 -13.64 0.61 7.11
N LYS A 56 -14.96 0.48 6.96
CA LYS A 56 -15.70 0.92 5.76
C LYS A 56 -15.81 2.45 5.68
N ASN A 57 -15.97 3.12 6.82
CA ASN A 57 -16.22 4.56 6.91
C ASN A 57 -14.97 5.44 7.02
N ARG A 58 -13.77 4.85 7.11
CA ARG A 58 -12.53 5.61 6.88
C ARG A 58 -12.39 5.92 5.40
N ARG A 59 -13.21 6.86 4.90
CA ARG A 59 -12.87 7.63 3.72
C ARG A 59 -11.62 8.44 4.07
N TYR A 60 -10.47 7.84 3.80
CA TYR A 60 -9.19 8.53 3.79
C TYR A 60 -9.23 9.57 2.66
N GLY A 61 -9.60 10.80 3.02
CA GLY A 61 -9.39 12.07 2.32
C GLY A 61 -9.59 12.06 0.80
N SER A 62 -10.67 12.69 0.35
CA SER A 62 -10.79 13.21 -1.02
C SER A 62 -9.67 14.18 -1.35
#